data_AF-A0A1Q7QYY7-F1
#
_entry.id   AF-A0A1Q7QYY7-F1
#
_cell.length_a   1.000
_cell.length_b   1.000
_cell.length_c   1.000
_cell.angle_alpha   90.00
_cell.angle_beta   90.00
_cell.angle_gamma   90.00
#
_symmetry.space_group_name_H-M   'P 1'
#
loop_
_entity.id
_entity.type
_entity.pdbx_description
1 polymer ?
#
loop_
_entity_poly.entity_id
_entity_poly.type
_entity_poly.pdbx_seq_one_letter_code
_entity_poly.pdbx_strand_id
1 'polypeptide(L)'
;MLFGVQTVKLTTSDDFIAHFLPYIFLTVFIFVRSLDGHLRLRSVQVSFGLFPVHLSALISAIVGRQIGFAVTPKVAQGGSAYTLVIPQLAAIALSLISIPVGLHRVIDASAITNSCWALFNVAMLAGIVQAASGQRAGDPLLATVREAA
;
A
#
# COMPACT_ATOMS: atom_id res chain seq x y z
N MET A 1 16.63 -6.41 -3.32
CA MET A 1 16.83 -7.79 -2.81
C MET A 1 16.78 -8.86 -3.89
N LEU A 2 15.68 -8.96 -4.66
CA LEU A 2 15.47 -10.07 -5.61
C LEU A 2 16.60 -10.27 -6.63
N PHE A 3 17.17 -9.19 -7.13
CA PHE A 3 18.20 -9.21 -8.18
C PHE A 3 19.63 -8.99 -7.67
N GLY A 4 19.83 -8.82 -6.35
CA GLY A 4 21.15 -8.57 -5.77
C GLY A 4 21.80 -7.23 -6.18
N VAL A 5 21.09 -6.36 -6.89
CA VAL A 5 21.61 -5.05 -7.31
C VAL A 5 21.56 -4.07 -6.13
N GLN A 6 22.71 -3.46 -5.82
CA GLN A 6 22.80 -2.39 -4.83
C GLN A 6 22.39 -1.06 -5.49
N THR A 7 21.26 -0.51 -5.05
CA THR A 7 20.68 0.72 -5.62
C THR A 7 21.19 1.99 -4.95
N VAL A 8 21.67 1.90 -3.70
CA VAL A 8 22.21 3.04 -2.94
C VAL A 8 23.70 2.82 -2.72
N LYS A 9 24.51 3.67 -3.36
CA LYS A 9 25.95 3.77 -3.12
C LYS A 9 26.18 4.76 -1.97
N LEU A 10 26.01 4.32 -0.73
CA LEU A 10 26.54 5.06 0.41
C LEU A 10 27.86 4.41 0.80
N THR A 11 28.88 5.24 1.02
CA THR A 11 30.26 4.83 1.29
C THR A 11 30.37 3.96 2.54
N THR A 12 29.44 4.08 3.51
CA THR A 12 29.36 3.25 4.73
C THR A 12 27.94 3.29 5.31
N SER A 13 27.51 2.22 6.01
CA SER A 13 26.18 2.13 6.66
C SER A 13 25.93 3.19 7.74
N ASP A 14 26.98 3.70 8.38
CA ASP A 14 26.87 4.73 9.42
C ASP A 14 26.42 6.08 8.84
N ASP A 15 26.88 6.39 7.63
CA ASP A 15 26.54 7.63 6.94
C ASP A 15 25.06 7.67 6.53
N PHE A 16 24.49 6.51 6.19
CA PHE A 16 23.05 6.37 5.97
C PHE A 16 22.25 6.74 7.22
N ILE A 17 22.60 6.18 8.37
CA ILE A 17 21.86 6.37 9.62
C ILE A 17 21.97 7.84 10.07
N ALA A 18 23.17 8.42 9.99
CA ALA A 18 23.42 9.82 10.37
C ALA A 18 22.51 10.81 9.63
N HIS A 19 22.20 10.55 8.36
CA HIS A 19 21.32 11.41 7.55
C HIS A 19 19.84 11.00 7.62
N PHE A 20 19.56 9.69 7.69
CA PHE A 20 18.19 9.18 7.69
C PHE A 20 17.45 9.50 8.99
N LEU A 21 18.12 9.38 10.15
CA LEU A 21 17.50 9.62 11.45
C LEU A 21 16.93 11.05 11.58
N PRO A 22 17.72 12.14 11.37
CA PRO A 22 17.19 13.50 11.49
C PRO A 22 16.10 13.77 10.46
N TYR A 23 16.25 13.26 9.24
CA TYR A 23 15.25 13.38 8.19
C TYR A 23 13.90 12.75 8.59
N ILE A 24 13.91 11.50 9.06
CA ILE A 24 12.66 10.79 9.38
C ILE A 24 11.97 11.40 10.60
N PHE A 25 12.74 11.81 11.63
CA PHE A 25 12.19 12.47 12.80
C PHE A 25 11.57 13.83 12.46
N LEU A 26 12.26 14.64 11.67
CA LEU A 26 11.73 15.94 11.22
C LEU A 26 10.47 15.75 10.38
N THR A 27 10.47 14.77 9.47
CA THR A 27 9.32 14.44 8.63
C THR A 27 8.10 14.06 9.48
N VAL A 28 8.27 13.11 10.41
CA VAL A 28 7.17 12.68 11.30
C VAL A 28 6.70 13.84 12.18
N PHE A 29 7.62 14.65 12.71
CA PHE A 29 7.27 15.83 13.50
C PHE A 29 6.40 16.81 12.72
N ILE A 30 6.79 17.16 11.49
CA ILE A 30 6.01 18.04 10.62
C ILE A 30 4.63 17.42 10.33
N PHE A 31 4.57 16.12 10.01
CA PHE A 31 3.29 15.45 9.76
C PHE A 31 2.35 15.51 10.96
N VAL A 32 2.86 15.21 12.17
CA VAL A 32 2.07 15.27 13.40
C VAL A 32 1.59 16.69 13.66
N ARG A 33 2.43 17.71 13.45
CA ARG A 33 2.03 19.11 13.62
C ARG A 33 0.99 19.57 12.59
N SER A 34 1.13 19.17 11.33
CA SER A 34 0.17 19.52 10.27
C SER A 34 -1.18 18.82 10.41
N LEU A 35 -1.25 17.73 11.19
CA LEU A 35 -2.47 16.96 11.44
C LEU A 35 -3.07 17.24 12.84
N ASP A 36 -2.71 18.36 13.47
CA ASP A 36 -3.14 18.72 14.84
C ASP A 36 -2.89 17.61 15.86
N GLY A 37 -1.78 16.87 15.72
CA GLY A 37 -1.42 15.74 16.58
C GLY A 37 -2.05 14.40 16.19
N HIS A 38 -2.98 14.36 15.23
CA HIS A 38 -3.78 13.18 14.91
C HIS A 38 -3.24 12.40 13.69
N LEU A 39 -2.04 11.83 13.82
CA LEU A 39 -1.52 10.91 12.82
C LEU A 39 -2.18 9.53 12.95
N ARG A 40 -3.20 9.26 12.14
CA ARG A 40 -3.85 7.95 12.10
C ARG A 40 -3.15 7.03 11.10
N LEU A 41 -2.60 5.93 11.60
CA LEU A 41 -1.94 4.92 10.77
C LEU A 41 -2.87 4.42 9.64
N ARG A 42 -4.17 4.28 9.92
CA ARG A 42 -5.17 3.85 8.94
C ARG A 42 -5.27 4.80 7.74
N SER A 43 -5.14 6.11 7.97
CA SER A 43 -5.15 7.10 6.89
C SER A 43 -3.94 6.94 5.98
N VAL A 44 -2.76 6.70 6.57
CA VAL A 44 -1.52 6.43 5.81
C VAL A 44 -1.64 5.14 5.00
N GLN A 45 -2.14 4.06 5.62
CA GLN A 45 -2.38 2.77 4.96
C GLN A 45 -3.34 2.89 3.77
N VAL A 46 -4.40 3.71 3.88
CA VAL A 46 -5.32 3.97 2.77
C VAL A 46 -4.60 4.70 1.64
N SER A 47 -3.88 5.78 1.93
CA SER A 47 -3.08 6.49 0.93
C SER A 47 -2.08 5.57 0.22
N PHE A 48 -1.44 4.67 0.97
CA PHE A 48 -0.51 3.68 0.42
C PHE A 48 -1.22 2.63 -0.45
N GLY A 49 -2.36 2.13 0.01
CA GLY A 49 -3.14 1.10 -0.67
C GLY A 49 -3.79 1.55 -1.98
N LEU A 50 -3.89 2.87 -2.22
CA LEU A 50 -4.42 3.46 -3.45
C LEU A 50 -3.41 3.48 -4.61
N PHE A 51 -2.16 3.03 -4.40
CA PHE A 51 -1.15 3.02 -5.45
C PHE A 51 -1.61 2.40 -6.80
N PRO A 52 -2.40 1.30 -6.85
CA PRO A 52 -2.80 0.72 -8.13
C PRO A 52 -3.79 1.64 -8.87
N VAL A 53 -4.66 2.31 -8.11
CA VAL A 53 -5.64 3.25 -8.66
C VAL A 53 -4.93 4.46 -9.25
N HIS A 54 -3.96 5.02 -8.52
CA HIS A 54 -3.14 6.13 -9.02
C HIS A 54 -2.33 5.72 -10.27
N LEU A 55 -1.77 4.51 -10.29
CA LEU A 55 -1.03 4.01 -11.43
C LEU A 55 -1.93 3.82 -12.66
N SER A 56 -3.11 3.21 -12.51
CA SER A 56 -4.06 3.05 -13.61
C SER A 56 -4.58 4.39 -14.14
N ALA A 57 -4.81 5.36 -13.26
CA ALA A 57 -5.21 6.72 -13.65
C ALA A 57 -4.10 7.42 -14.44
N LEU A 58 -2.85 7.35 -13.96
CA LEU A 58 -1.68 7.91 -14.64
C LEU A 58 -1.48 7.30 -16.03
N ILE A 59 -1.52 5.97 -16.13
CA ILE A 59 -1.39 5.27 -17.42
C ILE A 59 -2.51 5.68 -18.37
N SER A 60 -3.75 5.75 -17.89
CA SER A 60 -4.88 6.15 -18.72
C SER A 60 -4.76 7.60 -19.22
N ALA A 61 -4.25 8.51 -18.39
CA ALA A 61 -3.97 9.89 -18.78
C ALA A 61 -2.88 9.98 -19.85
N ILE A 62 -1.78 9.21 -19.70
CA ILE A 62 -0.68 9.17 -20.68
C ILE A 62 -1.16 8.59 -22.02
N VAL A 63 -1.98 7.53 -22.00
CA VAL A 63 -2.50 6.87 -23.21
C VAL A 63 -3.65 7.67 -23.84
N GLY A 64 -4.14 8.74 -23.20
CA GLY A 64 -5.25 9.54 -23.70
C GLY A 64 -6.60 8.83 -23.63
N ARG A 65 -6.75 7.80 -22.79
CA ARG A 65 -8.04 7.15 -22.56
C ARG A 65 -8.94 8.07 -21.74
N GLN A 66 -10.13 8.36 -22.24
CA GLN A 66 -11.14 9.10 -21.48
C GLN A 66 -11.63 8.24 -20.32
N ILE A 67 -11.30 8.66 -19.10
CA ILE A 67 -11.79 8.04 -17.88
C ILE A 67 -13.10 8.75 -17.52
N GLY A 68 -14.22 8.04 -17.61
CA GLY A 68 -15.50 8.58 -17.17
C GLY A 68 -15.51 8.80 -15.65
N PHE A 69 -16.14 9.89 -15.19
CA PHE A 69 -16.34 10.13 -13.77
C PHE A 69 -17.36 9.11 -13.23
N ALA A 70 -16.86 8.03 -12.63
CA ALA A 70 -17.70 7.01 -12.03
C ALA A 70 -18.25 7.53 -10.70
N VAL A 71 -19.55 7.81 -10.67
CA VAL A 71 -20.24 8.16 -9.41
C VAL A 71 -20.36 6.90 -8.56
N THR A 72 -20.00 7.00 -7.29
CA THR A 72 -20.15 5.89 -6.33
C THR A 72 -21.59 5.37 -6.37
N PRO A 73 -21.79 4.06 -6.56
CA PRO A 73 -23.13 3.48 -6.57
C PRO A 73 -23.87 3.85 -5.29
N LYS A 74 -25.07 4.41 -5.42
CA LYS A 74 -25.88 4.84 -4.28
C LYS A 74 -26.43 3.66 -3.47
N VAL A 75 -26.43 2.48 -4.08
CA VAL A 75 -26.82 1.22 -3.46
C VAL A 75 -25.58 0.36 -3.27
N ALA A 76 -25.44 -0.20 -2.07
CA ALA A 76 -24.36 -1.13 -1.77
C ALA A 76 -24.51 -2.37 -2.67
N GLN A 77 -23.63 -2.50 -3.66
CA GLN A 77 -23.53 -3.73 -4.42
C GLN A 77 -22.92 -4.79 -3.50
N GLY A 78 -23.77 -5.72 -3.05
CA GLY A 78 -23.34 -6.87 -2.26
C GLY A 78 -22.27 -7.67 -3.03
N GLY A 79 -21.21 -8.07 -2.33
CA GLY A 79 -20.11 -8.79 -2.96
C GLY A 79 -18.77 -8.57 -2.27
N SER A 80 -17.83 -9.46 -2.61
CA SER A 80 -16.47 -9.47 -2.10
C SER A 80 -15.62 -8.41 -2.80
N ALA A 81 -15.00 -7.50 -2.04
CA ALA A 81 -14.08 -6.49 -2.58
C ALA A 81 -12.68 -7.05 -2.91
N TYR A 82 -12.47 -8.35 -2.74
CA TYR A 82 -11.15 -8.98 -2.90
C TYR A 82 -10.55 -8.81 -4.30
N THR A 83 -11.38 -8.78 -5.34
CA THR A 83 -10.90 -8.55 -6.72
C THR A 83 -10.20 -7.21 -6.89
N LEU A 84 -10.59 -6.19 -6.11
CA LEU A 84 -9.96 -4.86 -6.16
C LEU A 84 -8.60 -4.83 -5.46
N VAL A 85 -8.34 -5.76 -4.52
CA VAL A 85 -7.09 -5.81 -3.75
C VAL A 85 -6.07 -6.83 -4.26
N ILE A 86 -6.33 -7.46 -5.41
CA ILE A 86 -5.39 -8.39 -6.08
C ILE A 86 -3.99 -7.76 -6.28
N PRO A 87 -3.83 -6.53 -6.82
CA PRO A 87 -2.50 -5.97 -7.02
C PRO A 87 -1.75 -5.71 -5.70
N GLN A 88 -2.46 -5.37 -4.63
CA GLN A 88 -1.89 -5.20 -3.29
C GLN A 88 -1.46 -6.54 -2.70
N LEU A 89 -2.26 -7.60 -2.87
CA LEU A 89 -1.90 -8.97 -2.46
C LEU A 89 -0.66 -9.47 -3.20
N ALA A 90 -0.56 -9.22 -4.51
CA ALA A 90 0.61 -9.57 -5.30
C ALA A 90 1.87 -8.85 -4.79
N ALA A 91 1.78 -7.56 -4.46
CA ALA A 91 2.89 -6.79 -3.90
C ALA A 91 3.31 -7.31 -2.51
N ILE A 92 2.36 -7.69 -1.65
CA ILE A 92 2.64 -8.31 -0.34
C ILE A 92 3.37 -9.64 -0.54
N ALA A 93 2.85 -10.52 -1.40
CA ALA A 93 3.44 -11.83 -1.66
C ALA A 93 4.89 -11.68 -2.19
N LEU A 94 5.10 -10.78 -3.15
CA LEU A 94 6.41 -10.50 -3.71
C LEU A 94 7.38 -9.95 -2.65
N SER A 95 6.91 -9.06 -1.78
CA SER A 95 7.71 -8.50 -0.67
C SER A 95 8.13 -9.59 0.30
N LEU A 96 7.20 -10.47 0.71
CA LEU A 96 7.48 -11.58 1.61
C LEU A 96 8.45 -12.60 1.01
N ILE A 97 8.34 -12.91 -0.28
CA ILE A 97 9.29 -13.80 -0.98
C ILE A 97 10.68 -13.15 -1.09
N SER A 98 10.74 -11.83 -1.24
CA SER A 98 12.01 -11.12 -1.40
C SER A 98 12.92 -11.18 -0.17
N ILE A 99 12.34 -11.27 1.03
CA ILE A 99 13.07 -11.30 2.31
C ILE A 99 13.96 -12.55 2.43
N PRO A 100 13.43 -13.80 2.38
CA PRO A 100 14.27 -15.00 2.48
C PRO A 100 15.25 -15.10 1.31
N VAL A 101 14.85 -14.68 0.11
CA VAL A 101 15.73 -14.65 -1.07
C VAL A 101 16.90 -13.68 -0.88
N GLY A 102 16.67 -12.53 -0.24
CA GLY A 102 17.71 -11.56 0.10
C GLY A 102 18.65 -12.08 1.17
N LEU A 103 18.09 -12.57 2.29
CA LEU A 103 18.84 -13.07 3.45
C LEU A 103 19.68 -14.30 3.12
N HIS A 104 19.21 -15.18 2.23
CA HIS A 104 19.96 -16.35 1.78
C HIS A 104 21.19 -15.97 0.93
N ARG A 105 21.19 -14.79 0.29
CA ARG A 105 22.33 -14.35 -0.55
C ARG A 105 23.43 -13.69 0.26
N VAL A 106 23.07 -12.73 1.11
CA VAL A 106 24.03 -12.00 1.94
C VAL A 106 23.30 -11.43 3.15
N ILE A 107 23.97 -11.45 4.30
CA ILE A 107 23.49 -10.79 5.52
C ILE A 107 24.42 -9.61 5.79
N ASP A 108 24.07 -8.46 5.20
CA ASP A 108 24.74 -7.19 5.40
C ASP A 108 23.73 -6.11 5.85
N ALA A 109 24.22 -4.92 6.18
CA ALA A 109 23.37 -3.80 6.60
C ALA A 109 22.34 -3.41 5.52
N SER A 110 22.70 -3.57 4.24
CA SER A 110 21.79 -3.35 3.11
C SER A 110 20.64 -4.36 3.11
N ALA A 111 20.93 -5.64 3.33
CA ALA A 111 19.94 -6.69 3.40
C ALA A 111 19.03 -6.53 4.61
N ILE A 112 19.56 -6.12 5.76
CA ILE A 112 18.73 -5.84 6.94
C ILE A 112 17.79 -4.66 6.65
N THR A 113 18.34 -3.55 6.15
CA THR A 113 17.57 -2.33 5.83
C THR A 113 16.46 -2.61 4.81
N ASN A 114 16.78 -3.30 3.71
CA ASN A 114 15.79 -3.67 2.70
C ASN A 114 14.73 -4.64 3.24
N SER A 115 15.08 -5.54 4.15
CA SER A 115 14.10 -6.43 4.82
C SER A 115 13.14 -5.62 5.69
N CYS A 116 13.65 -4.65 6.45
CA CYS A 116 12.82 -3.73 7.24
C CYS A 116 11.84 -2.96 6.35
N TRP A 117 12.30 -2.46 5.20
CA TRP A 117 11.44 -1.80 4.22
C TRP A 117 10.39 -2.75 3.61
N ALA A 118 10.76 -3.98 3.28
CA ALA A 118 9.81 -4.98 2.80
C ALA A 118 8.71 -5.27 3.82
N LEU A 119 9.08 -5.42 5.10
CA LEU A 119 8.12 -5.59 6.20
C LEU A 119 7.23 -4.37 6.40
N PHE A 120 7.80 -3.16 6.32
CA PHE A 120 7.04 -1.91 6.37
C PHE A 120 5.99 -1.86 5.25
N ASN A 121 6.36 -2.18 4.01
CA ASN A 121 5.43 -2.23 2.88
C ASN A 121 4.30 -3.24 3.12
N VAL A 122 4.61 -4.43 3.64
CA VAL A 122 3.60 -5.44 4.00
C VAL A 122 2.66 -4.88 5.07
N ALA A 123 3.17 -4.25 6.12
CA ALA A 123 2.36 -3.65 7.18
C ALA A 123 1.47 -2.51 6.68
N MET A 124 1.95 -1.70 5.73
CA MET A 124 1.15 -0.63 5.11
C MET A 124 0.03 -1.20 4.25
N LEU A 125 0.31 -2.20 3.42
CA LEU A 125 -0.67 -2.81 2.52
C LEU A 125 -1.66 -3.73 3.25
N ALA A 126 -1.28 -4.33 4.38
CA ALA A 126 -2.17 -5.18 5.17
C ALA A 126 -3.45 -4.44 5.62
N GLY A 127 -3.38 -3.12 5.85
CA GLY A 127 -4.53 -2.32 6.27
C GLY A 127 -5.65 -2.27 5.23
N ILE A 128 -5.31 -2.13 3.94
CA ILE A 128 -6.32 -2.09 2.87
C ILE A 128 -6.88 -3.49 2.56
N VAL A 129 -6.06 -4.53 2.70
CA VAL A 129 -6.51 -5.92 2.56
C VAL A 129 -7.52 -6.28 3.65
N GLN A 130 -7.27 -5.88 4.90
CA GLN A 130 -8.24 -6.03 5.99
C GLN A 130 -9.52 -5.22 5.75
N ALA A 131 -9.44 -4.03 5.14
CA ALA A 131 -10.63 -3.26 4.79
C ALA A 131 -11.47 -3.95 3.71
N ALA A 132 -10.84 -4.69 2.79
CA ALA A 132 -11.51 -5.44 1.74
C ALA A 132 -12.16 -6.75 2.21
N SER A 133 -11.74 -7.30 3.36
CA SER A 133 -12.34 -8.51 3.93
C SER A 133 -13.67 -8.26 4.64
N GLY A 134 -14.01 -6.99 4.93
CA GLY A 134 -15.31 -6.61 5.46
C GLY A 134 -16.44 -6.88 4.47
N GLN A 135 -17.44 -7.66 4.88
CA GLN A 135 -18.65 -7.89 4.07
C GLN A 135 -19.46 -6.59 3.98
N ARG A 136 -19.75 -6.14 2.75
CA ARG A 136 -20.76 -5.10 2.54
C ARG A 136 -22.12 -5.76 2.69
N ALA A 137 -22.87 -5.41 3.74
CA ALA A 137 -24.28 -5.77 3.83
C ALA A 137 -24.98 -5.23 2.57
N GLY A 138 -25.61 -6.12 1.80
CA GLY A 138 -26.43 -5.72 0.67
C GLY A 138 -27.65 -4.94 1.15
N ASP A 139 -28.11 -3.98 0.36
CA ASP A 139 -29.32 -3.23 0.68
C ASP A 139 -30.54 -4.16 0.70
N PRO A 140 -31.29 -4.27 1.82
CA PRO A 140 -32.49 -5.09 1.91
C PRO A 140 -33.52 -4.79 0.80
N LEU A 141 -33.59 -3.53 0.35
CA LEU A 141 -34.53 -3.10 -0.68
C LEU A 141 -34.30 -3.80 -2.03
N LEU A 142 -33.04 -4.13 -2.38
CA LEU A 142 -32.74 -4.86 -3.61
C LEU A 142 -33.12 -6.34 -3.54
N ALA A 143 -33.10 -6.93 -2.34
CA ALA A 143 -33.57 -8.29 -2.14
C ALA A 143 -35.08 -8.37 -2.36
N THR A 144 -35.84 -7.43 -1.80
CA THR A 144 -37.31 -7.38 -1.97
C THR A 144 -37.72 -7.12 -3.42
N VAL A 145 -37.02 -6.23 -4.14
CA VAL A 145 -37.32 -5.95 -5.57
C VAL A 145 -36.99 -7.14 -6.47
N ARG A 146 -35.95 -7.93 -6.14
CA ARG A 146 -35.62 -9.15 -6.89
C ARG A 146 -36.58 -10.31 -6.65
N GLU A 147 -37.20 -10.40 -5.47
CA GLU A 147 -38.21 -11.42 -5.17
C GLU A 147 -39.58 -11.11 -5.78
N ALA A 148 -39.85 -9.84 -6.08
CA ALA A 148 -41.10 -9.37 -6.67
C ALA A 148 -41.14 -9.39 -8.20
N ALA A 149 -40.06 -9.78 -8.88
CA ALA A 149 -39.89 -9.77 -10.34
C ALA A 149 -39.65 -11.20 -10.88
#